data_AF-A0AA38TUF3-F1
#
_entry.id   AF-A0AA38TUF3-F1
#
_cell.length_a   1.000
_cell.length_b   1.000
_cell.length_c   1.000
_cell.angle_alpha   90.00
_cell.angle_beta   90.00
_cell.angle_gamma   90.00
#
_symmetry.space_group_name_H-M   'P 1'
#
loop_
_entity.id
_entity.type
_entity.pdbx_description
1 polymer ?
#
loop_
_entity_poly.entity_id
_entity_poly.type
_entity_poly.pdbx_seq_one_letter_code
_entity_poly.pdbx_strand_id
1 'polypeptide(L)'
;MKAAKVSLGVLGVISQVTLRLQPLFKRSITFVTENDTNLSDQVTTFGKQHEFADITWYPSQKKVVYRVDDRVSTNVSGNGLWDHPGFRATLSLTLLILRSSEEDQEAKGDIAGKCRIGKLTTDVLIKGAYGLTNDGIIFKGYPVVGYQNRLQASGSCLKSPKDGGITACPWDPRVKGLYFHQTTFSIVLSKAKEFIQDIQKLVNIAPQSLCGLDLYNGILMRYVTGSSSAYLGKQEDSLDFDITYYRSKDPKTPRLFEDVLEEIEQMAVFKYGVYRIGERIEIWHLKGRSRSTKRLQSL
;
A
#
# COMPACT_ATOMS: atom_id res chain seq x y z
N MET A 1 28.51 -14.11 -6.39
CA MET A 1 27.58 -14.33 -5.26
C MET A 1 26.59 -13.20 -4.99
N LYS A 2 26.93 -11.90 -5.13
CA LYS A 2 25.95 -10.82 -4.85
C LYS A 2 24.69 -10.86 -5.72
N ALA A 3 24.83 -11.16 -7.01
CA ALA A 3 23.70 -11.29 -7.93
C ALA A 3 22.75 -12.47 -7.58
N ALA A 4 23.29 -13.56 -7.02
CA ALA A 4 22.47 -14.70 -6.59
C ALA A 4 21.57 -14.39 -5.38
N LYS A 5 21.89 -13.35 -4.59
CA LYS A 5 21.05 -12.93 -3.44
C LYS A 5 19.69 -12.36 -3.87
N VAL A 6 19.62 -11.81 -5.08
CA VAL A 6 18.38 -11.31 -5.70
C VAL A 6 18.37 -11.84 -7.15
N SER A 7 18.22 -13.15 -7.32
CA SER A 7 18.41 -13.78 -8.63
C SER A 7 17.20 -13.67 -9.56
N LEU A 8 16.03 -13.25 -9.07
CA LEU A 8 14.75 -13.29 -9.80
C LEU A 8 14.46 -14.66 -10.46
N GLY A 9 15.07 -15.75 -9.96
CA GLY A 9 14.97 -17.08 -10.54
C GLY A 9 15.80 -17.32 -11.82
N VAL A 10 16.58 -16.34 -12.30
CA VAL A 10 17.34 -16.48 -13.56
C VAL A 10 18.77 -17.01 -13.40
N LEU A 11 19.36 -16.90 -12.21
CA LEU A 11 20.74 -17.34 -11.94
C LEU A 11 20.84 -18.72 -11.27
N GLY A 12 19.71 -19.42 -11.12
CA GLY A 12 19.64 -20.72 -10.44
C GLY A 12 18.64 -20.73 -9.28
N VAL A 13 18.49 -21.90 -8.65
CA VAL A 13 17.58 -22.14 -7.54
C VAL A 13 18.31 -21.99 -6.21
N ILE A 14 17.74 -21.22 -5.29
CA ILE A 14 18.24 -21.09 -3.93
C ILE A 14 17.64 -22.23 -3.10
N SER A 15 18.45 -23.23 -2.74
CA SER A 15 18.00 -24.38 -1.94
C SER A 15 18.07 -24.14 -0.43
N GLN A 16 18.98 -23.28 0.02
CA GLN A 16 19.17 -22.96 1.44
C GLN A 16 19.65 -21.51 1.60
N VAL A 17 19.13 -20.83 2.62
CA VAL A 17 19.61 -19.52 3.07
C VAL A 17 19.89 -19.53 4.56
N THR A 18 20.88 -18.74 4.98
CA THR A 18 21.14 -18.44 6.39
C THR A 18 20.97 -16.94 6.59
N LEU A 19 20.10 -16.55 7.51
CA LEU A 19 19.79 -15.16 7.82
C LEU A 19 20.33 -14.80 9.21
N ARG A 20 20.91 -13.61 9.33
CA ARG A 20 21.32 -13.07 10.64
C ARG A 20 20.07 -12.60 11.39
N LEU A 21 19.92 -13.04 12.64
CA LEU A 21 18.84 -12.60 13.52
C LEU A 21 19.30 -11.44 14.41
N GLN A 22 18.36 -10.57 14.76
CA GLN A 22 18.52 -9.53 15.77
C GLN A 22 17.83 -9.96 17.07
N PRO A 23 18.34 -9.56 18.26
CA PRO A 23 17.62 -9.78 19.52
C PRO A 23 16.19 -9.23 19.47
N LEU A 24 15.27 -9.95 20.11
CA LEU A 24 13.86 -9.55 20.16
C LEU A 24 13.71 -8.24 20.95
N PHE A 25 12.88 -7.33 20.45
CA PHE A 25 12.62 -6.03 21.04
C PHE A 25 11.12 -5.70 20.98
N LYS A 26 10.71 -4.65 21.70
CA LYS A 26 9.36 -4.11 21.65
C LYS A 26 9.30 -2.83 20.81
N ARG A 27 8.13 -2.55 20.25
CA ARG A 27 7.81 -1.27 19.61
C ARG A 27 6.66 -0.60 20.34
N SER A 28 6.50 0.70 20.10
CA SER A 28 5.39 1.52 20.55
C SER A 28 4.77 2.19 19.32
N ILE A 29 3.51 1.86 19.01
CA ILE A 29 2.83 2.32 17.79
C ILE A 29 1.69 3.27 18.12
N THR A 30 1.66 4.41 17.43
CA THR A 30 0.56 5.37 17.41
C THR A 30 0.23 5.75 15.97
N PHE A 31 -1.03 5.70 15.59
CA PHE A 31 -1.48 6.26 14.31
C PHE A 31 -2.01 7.69 14.52
N VAL A 32 -1.46 8.64 13.78
CA VAL A 32 -1.86 10.05 13.82
C VAL A 32 -2.51 10.40 12.48
N THR A 33 -3.76 10.84 12.51
CA THR A 33 -4.52 11.22 11.30
C THR A 33 -4.51 12.74 11.14
N GLU A 34 -4.10 13.21 9.97
CA GLU A 34 -4.02 14.63 9.63
C GLU A 34 -4.57 14.89 8.22
N ASN A 35 -4.67 16.17 7.88
CA ASN A 35 -4.87 16.60 6.50
C ASN A 35 -3.55 16.49 5.72
N ASP A 36 -3.61 16.17 4.43
CA ASP A 36 -2.42 15.95 3.60
C ASP A 36 -1.74 17.23 3.07
N THR A 37 -2.20 18.42 3.45
CA THR A 37 -1.62 19.71 3.01
C THR A 37 -0.11 19.78 3.24
N ASN A 38 0.37 19.29 4.38
CA ASN A 38 1.80 19.33 4.74
C ASN A 38 2.55 18.02 4.41
N LEU A 39 1.89 17.04 3.78
CA LEU A 39 2.48 15.72 3.51
C LEU A 39 3.78 15.81 2.73
N SER A 40 3.80 16.61 1.66
CA SER A 40 4.98 16.73 0.78
C SER A 40 6.22 17.23 1.52
N ASP A 41 6.05 18.05 2.54
CA ASP A 41 7.14 18.54 3.39
C ASP A 41 7.54 17.49 4.44
N GLN A 42 6.55 16.95 5.16
CA GLN A 42 6.79 16.00 6.27
C GLN A 42 7.46 14.70 5.80
N VAL A 43 7.19 14.24 4.58
CA VAL A 43 7.74 12.98 4.06
C VAL A 43 9.26 12.96 4.02
N THR A 44 9.91 14.11 3.97
CA THR A 44 11.39 14.19 3.89
C THR A 44 12.07 13.96 5.24
N THR A 45 11.36 14.15 6.34
CA THR A 45 11.89 14.10 7.70
C THR A 45 11.27 13.00 8.56
N PHE A 46 10.01 12.63 8.32
CA PHE A 46 9.26 11.70 9.18
C PHE A 46 9.95 10.33 9.32
N GLY A 47 10.47 9.78 8.23
CA GLY A 47 11.22 8.52 8.25
C GLY A 47 12.54 8.56 9.04
N LYS A 48 13.07 9.75 9.35
CA LYS A 48 14.26 9.93 10.21
C LYS A 48 13.89 10.12 11.68
N GLN A 49 12.64 10.50 11.94
CA GLN A 49 12.12 10.72 13.30
C GLN A 49 11.68 9.43 13.96
N HIS A 50 11.24 8.43 13.18
CA HIS A 50 10.74 7.16 13.70
C HIS A 50 11.39 5.96 13.01
N GLU A 51 11.88 4.99 13.79
CA GLU A 51 12.65 3.84 13.28
C GLU A 51 11.85 2.99 12.28
N PHE A 52 10.54 2.87 12.46
CA PHE A 52 9.64 2.07 11.62
C PHE A 52 8.49 2.90 11.05
N ALA A 53 8.76 4.17 10.74
CA ALA A 53 7.77 5.07 10.16
C ALA A 53 7.18 4.49 8.85
N ASP A 54 5.86 4.46 8.79
CA ASP A 54 5.08 4.24 7.57
C ASP A 54 4.07 5.38 7.42
N ILE A 55 3.64 5.66 6.20
CA ILE A 55 2.58 6.65 5.96
C ILE A 55 1.51 6.02 5.06
N THR A 56 0.25 6.14 5.46
CA THR A 56 -0.90 5.79 4.61
C THR A 56 -1.54 7.06 4.11
N TRP A 57 -1.54 7.28 2.80
CA TRP A 57 -2.11 8.47 2.18
C TRP A 57 -3.42 8.16 1.44
N TYR A 58 -4.45 8.96 1.70
CA TYR A 58 -5.76 8.89 1.06
C TYR A 58 -6.00 10.19 0.24
N PRO A 59 -5.48 10.29 -0.99
CA PRO A 59 -5.45 11.55 -1.73
C PRO A 59 -6.86 12.09 -2.02
N SER A 60 -7.81 11.24 -2.41
CA SER A 60 -9.22 11.59 -2.67
C SER A 60 -9.94 12.16 -1.44
N GLN A 61 -9.42 11.88 -0.25
CA GLN A 61 -9.96 12.39 1.02
C GLN A 61 -9.14 13.54 1.62
N LYS A 62 -8.06 13.97 0.94
CA LYS A 62 -7.08 14.96 1.45
C LYS A 62 -6.60 14.62 2.87
N LYS A 63 -6.39 13.33 3.11
CA LYS A 63 -6.14 12.77 4.45
C LYS A 63 -4.90 11.91 4.42
N VAL A 64 -4.10 12.00 5.47
CA VAL A 64 -2.91 11.16 5.66
C VAL A 64 -2.90 10.60 7.07
N VAL A 65 -2.36 9.39 7.22
CA VAL A 65 -2.18 8.73 8.50
C VAL A 65 -0.70 8.37 8.67
N TYR A 66 -0.07 9.00 9.65
CA TYR A 66 1.30 8.75 10.05
C TYR A 66 1.34 7.62 11.07
N ARG A 67 2.15 6.60 10.80
CA ARG A 67 2.47 5.53 11.76
C ARG A 67 3.71 5.94 12.54
N VAL A 68 3.50 6.54 13.70
CA VAL A 68 4.54 6.83 14.68
C VAL A 68 4.92 5.52 15.35
N ASP A 69 6.09 5.00 15.05
CA ASP A 69 6.47 3.63 15.42
C ASP A 69 7.96 3.54 15.73
N ASP A 70 8.24 3.36 17.02
CA ASP A 70 9.58 3.38 17.57
C ASP A 70 9.86 2.16 18.43
N ARG A 71 11.13 1.76 18.41
CA ARG A 71 11.65 0.78 19.36
C ARG A 71 11.59 1.33 20.78
N VAL A 72 11.19 0.46 21.70
CA VAL A 72 11.19 0.75 23.15
C VAL A 72 11.89 -0.37 23.91
N SER A 73 12.29 -0.06 25.15
CA SER A 73 12.87 -1.05 26.05
C SER A 73 11.91 -2.24 26.26
N THR A 74 12.47 -3.45 26.34
CA THR A 74 11.70 -4.67 26.61
C THR A 74 10.97 -4.65 27.96
N ASN A 75 11.42 -3.80 28.89
CA ASN A 75 10.83 -3.61 30.21
C ASN A 75 9.50 -2.83 30.18
N VAL A 76 9.20 -2.14 29.08
CA VAL A 76 7.92 -1.43 28.92
C VAL A 76 6.79 -2.46 28.83
N SER A 77 5.75 -2.30 29.65
CA SER A 77 4.60 -3.21 29.66
C SER A 77 3.79 -3.08 28.36
N GLY A 78 3.16 -4.19 27.95
CA GLY A 78 2.37 -4.24 26.72
C GLY A 78 2.47 -5.59 26.04
N ASN A 79 1.33 -6.07 25.53
CA ASN A 79 1.18 -7.33 24.79
C ASN A 79 0.52 -7.09 23.43
N GLY A 80 0.88 -5.98 22.80
CA GLY A 80 0.29 -5.52 21.56
C GLY A 80 0.32 -6.58 20.46
N LEU A 81 -0.72 -6.57 19.63
CA LEU A 81 -0.84 -7.37 18.43
C LEU A 81 -1.36 -6.47 17.31
N TRP A 82 -0.76 -6.60 16.13
CA TRP A 82 -1.31 -6.00 14.93
C TRP A 82 -1.89 -7.10 14.04
N ASP A 83 -3.21 -7.17 13.93
CA ASP A 83 -3.88 -8.09 13.01
C ASP A 83 -4.71 -7.24 12.06
N HIS A 84 -4.19 -6.86 10.90
CA HIS A 84 -4.84 -5.90 10.01
C HIS A 84 -6.09 -6.50 9.35
N PRO A 85 -7.25 -5.80 9.31
CA PRO A 85 -8.49 -6.33 8.73
C PRO A 85 -8.35 -6.88 7.31
N GLY A 86 -7.52 -6.24 6.48
CA GLY A 86 -7.22 -6.70 5.11
C GLY A 86 -6.46 -8.04 5.02
N PHE A 87 -5.90 -8.54 6.13
CA PHE A 87 -5.14 -9.81 6.19
C PHE A 87 -5.76 -10.82 7.16
N ARG A 88 -7.04 -10.63 7.54
CA ARG A 88 -7.82 -11.56 8.36
C ARG A 88 -8.68 -12.46 7.48
N ALA A 89 -8.94 -13.67 7.95
CA ALA A 89 -9.99 -14.49 7.35
C ALA A 89 -11.34 -13.78 7.52
N THR A 90 -12.08 -13.65 6.43
CA THR A 90 -13.35 -12.95 6.36
C THR A 90 -14.41 -13.91 5.85
N LEU A 91 -15.67 -13.73 6.25
CA LEU A 91 -16.79 -14.51 5.75
C LEU A 91 -16.81 -14.47 4.21
N SER A 92 -16.88 -15.63 3.57
CA SER A 92 -16.88 -15.75 2.11
C SER A 92 -18.06 -15.00 1.48
N LEU A 93 -19.20 -14.92 2.17
CA LEU A 93 -20.35 -14.10 1.75
C LEU A 93 -20.03 -12.60 1.74
N THR A 94 -19.33 -12.11 2.76
CA THR A 94 -18.90 -10.70 2.82
C THR A 94 -17.93 -10.39 1.68
N LEU A 95 -16.97 -11.28 1.42
CA LEU A 95 -16.03 -11.15 0.31
C LEU A 95 -16.74 -11.11 -1.05
N LEU A 96 -17.74 -11.98 -1.25
CA LEU A 96 -18.60 -11.99 -2.44
C LEU A 96 -19.33 -10.66 -2.63
N ILE A 97 -19.90 -10.10 -1.57
CA ILE A 97 -20.63 -8.83 -1.62
C ILE A 97 -19.67 -7.68 -1.95
N LEU A 98 -18.52 -7.59 -1.25
CA LEU A 98 -17.52 -6.55 -1.50
C LEU A 98 -17.05 -6.60 -2.95
N ARG A 99 -16.68 -7.79 -3.44
CA ARG A 99 -16.20 -7.98 -4.81
C ARG A 99 -17.27 -7.64 -5.83
N SER A 100 -18.50 -8.12 -5.65
CA SER A 100 -19.59 -7.90 -6.61
C SER A 100 -20.05 -6.45 -6.63
N SER A 101 -20.02 -5.76 -5.48
CA SER A 101 -20.32 -4.32 -5.41
C SER A 101 -19.28 -3.49 -6.15
N GLU A 102 -17.99 -3.83 -6.01
CA GLU A 102 -16.92 -3.13 -6.71
C GLU A 102 -16.98 -3.39 -8.23
N GLU A 103 -17.23 -4.63 -8.66
CA GLU A 103 -17.44 -4.97 -10.08
C GLU A 103 -18.64 -4.23 -10.68
N ASP A 104 -19.74 -4.08 -9.95
CA ASP A 104 -20.91 -3.32 -10.37
C ASP A 104 -20.60 -1.82 -10.52
N GLN A 105 -19.82 -1.25 -9.59
CA GLN A 105 -19.37 0.13 -9.66
C GLN A 105 -18.45 0.38 -10.84
N GLU A 106 -17.53 -0.54 -11.12
CA GLU A 106 -16.65 -0.50 -12.30
C GLU A 106 -17.47 -0.59 -13.59
N ALA A 107 -18.43 -1.52 -13.67
CA ALA A 107 -19.25 -1.72 -14.86
C ALA A 107 -20.18 -0.53 -15.17
N LYS A 108 -20.69 0.14 -14.14
CA LYS A 108 -21.59 1.30 -14.28
C LYS A 108 -20.87 2.64 -14.34
N GLY A 109 -19.57 2.68 -14.07
CA GLY A 109 -18.84 3.93 -13.84
C GLY A 109 -19.38 4.71 -12.62
N ASP A 110 -19.79 4.02 -11.55
CA ASP A 110 -20.34 4.63 -10.35
C ASP A 110 -19.23 5.21 -9.45
N ILE A 111 -18.73 6.38 -9.85
CA ILE A 111 -17.70 7.13 -9.14
C ILE A 111 -18.16 7.49 -7.71
N ALA A 112 -19.41 7.94 -7.57
CA ALA A 112 -19.95 8.41 -6.30
C ALA A 112 -20.07 7.27 -5.28
N GLY A 113 -20.55 6.09 -5.72
CA GLY A 113 -20.59 4.89 -4.91
C GLY A 113 -19.19 4.46 -4.47
N LYS A 114 -18.22 4.47 -5.39
CA LYS A 114 -16.83 4.10 -5.08
C LYS A 114 -16.20 5.03 -4.05
N CYS A 115 -16.38 6.34 -4.19
CA CYS A 115 -15.92 7.31 -3.18
C CYS A 115 -16.61 7.15 -1.82
N ARG A 116 -17.91 6.82 -1.80
CA ARG A 116 -18.65 6.57 -0.56
C ARG A 116 -18.11 5.34 0.17
N ILE A 117 -17.90 4.24 -0.56
CA ILE A 117 -17.33 3.01 0.02
C ILE A 117 -15.88 3.23 0.43
N GLY A 118 -15.06 3.90 -0.39
CA GLY A 118 -13.68 4.23 -0.05
C GLY A 118 -13.57 5.02 1.25
N LYS A 119 -14.37 6.08 1.42
CA LYS A 119 -14.45 6.83 2.68
C LYS A 119 -14.88 5.96 3.85
N LEU A 120 -15.91 5.11 3.66
CA LEU A 120 -16.36 4.19 4.70
C LEU A 120 -15.25 3.22 5.11
N THR A 121 -14.52 2.65 4.15
CA THR A 121 -13.38 1.77 4.40
C THR A 121 -12.31 2.48 5.23
N THR A 122 -11.89 3.68 4.82
CA THR A 122 -10.92 4.49 5.58
C THR A 122 -11.40 4.77 7.00
N ASP A 123 -12.65 5.19 7.19
CA ASP A 123 -13.20 5.52 8.50
C ASP A 123 -13.30 4.27 9.41
N VAL A 124 -13.65 3.11 8.85
CA VAL A 124 -13.67 1.83 9.58
C VAL A 124 -12.26 1.42 10.00
N LEU A 125 -11.27 1.53 9.09
CA LEU A 125 -9.88 1.19 9.40
C LEU A 125 -9.30 2.09 10.50
N ILE A 126 -9.51 3.41 10.41
CA ILE A 126 -9.05 4.37 11.42
C ILE A 126 -9.71 4.10 12.78
N LYS A 127 -11.04 3.96 12.82
CA LYS A 127 -11.77 3.68 14.07
C LYS A 127 -11.40 2.33 14.68
N GLY A 128 -11.09 1.35 13.84
CA GLY A 128 -10.61 0.03 14.25
C GLY A 128 -9.12 -0.03 14.55
N ALA A 129 -8.42 1.12 14.63
CA ALA A 129 -6.98 1.22 14.86
C ALA A 129 -6.14 0.34 13.92
N TYR A 130 -6.59 0.17 12.67
CA TYR A 130 -5.99 -0.72 11.67
C TYR A 130 -5.79 -2.16 12.17
N GLY A 131 -6.59 -2.58 13.16
CA GLY A 131 -6.51 -3.89 13.77
C GLY A 131 -5.47 -4.05 14.89
N LEU A 132 -4.93 -2.95 15.41
CA LEU A 132 -4.10 -2.98 16.62
C LEU A 132 -4.94 -3.30 17.86
N THR A 133 -4.34 -4.04 18.80
CA THR A 133 -4.91 -4.33 20.13
C THR A 133 -3.81 -4.22 21.18
N ASN A 134 -4.13 -3.79 22.40
CA ASN A 134 -3.13 -3.58 23.46
C ASN A 134 -2.74 -4.88 24.18
N ASP A 135 -3.65 -5.87 24.18
CA ASP A 135 -3.51 -7.15 24.88
C ASP A 135 -3.61 -8.37 23.96
N GLY A 136 -3.80 -8.16 22.66
CA GLY A 136 -4.06 -9.22 21.68
C GLY A 136 -5.55 -9.47 21.40
N ILE A 137 -6.46 -8.77 22.09
CA ILE A 137 -7.91 -8.98 21.99
C ILE A 137 -8.62 -7.67 21.66
N ILE A 138 -8.35 -6.60 22.42
CA ILE A 138 -9.08 -5.34 22.28
C ILE A 138 -8.15 -4.13 22.17
N PHE A 139 -8.55 -3.16 21.35
CA PHE A 139 -7.93 -1.84 21.30
C PHE A 139 -8.42 -0.99 22.48
N LYS A 140 -7.49 -0.53 23.33
CA LYS A 140 -7.76 0.32 24.49
C LYS A 140 -7.27 1.75 24.29
N GLY A 141 -6.39 1.98 23.32
CA GLY A 141 -5.83 3.29 23.01
C GLY A 141 -4.37 3.21 22.58
N TYR A 142 -3.85 4.34 22.10
CA TYR A 142 -2.44 4.52 21.78
C TYR A 142 -1.64 5.04 22.99
N PRO A 143 -0.33 4.76 23.07
CA PRO A 143 0.41 3.88 22.17
C PRO A 143 0.12 2.39 22.42
N VAL A 144 0.21 1.59 21.36
CA VAL A 144 0.16 0.13 21.45
C VAL A 144 1.58 -0.40 21.54
N VAL A 145 1.93 -0.95 22.70
CA VAL A 145 3.26 -1.52 22.96
C VAL A 145 3.22 -3.03 22.88
N GLY A 146 4.15 -3.64 22.13
CA GLY A 146 4.22 -5.08 21.93
C GLY A 146 5.53 -5.53 21.31
N TYR A 147 5.78 -6.83 21.29
CA TYR A 147 6.99 -7.38 20.65
C TYR A 147 6.96 -7.21 19.13
N GLN A 148 8.12 -6.92 18.52
CA GLN A 148 8.30 -6.69 17.09
C GLN A 148 7.61 -7.75 16.23
N ASN A 149 7.77 -9.03 16.54
CA ASN A 149 7.17 -10.12 15.78
C ASN A 149 5.63 -10.11 15.77
N ARG A 150 5.01 -9.60 16.84
CA ARG A 150 3.54 -9.46 16.95
C ARG A 150 3.01 -8.19 16.29
N LEU A 151 3.85 -7.16 16.21
CA LEU A 151 3.50 -5.87 15.59
C LEU A 151 3.94 -5.74 14.13
N GLN A 152 4.76 -6.68 13.64
CA GLN A 152 5.18 -6.78 12.24
C GLN A 152 4.32 -7.77 11.45
N ALA A 153 3.93 -8.90 12.07
CA ALA A 153 3.10 -9.89 11.42
C ALA A 153 1.64 -9.41 11.39
N SER A 154 1.21 -8.88 10.26
CA SER A 154 -0.02 -8.11 10.13
C SER A 154 -1.29 -8.91 9.84
N GLY A 155 -1.30 -10.25 9.98
CA GLY A 155 -2.47 -11.04 9.56
C GLY A 155 -2.59 -12.42 10.19
N SER A 156 -3.81 -12.77 10.58
CA SER A 156 -4.20 -14.09 11.09
C SER A 156 -4.76 -15.03 10.03
N CYS A 157 -4.94 -14.61 8.77
CA CYS A 157 -5.71 -15.40 7.80
C CYS A 157 -5.18 -16.82 7.56
N LEU A 158 -3.86 -17.02 7.43
CA LEU A 158 -3.29 -18.36 7.21
C LEU A 158 -3.44 -19.31 8.40
N LYS A 159 -3.88 -18.80 9.56
CA LYS A 159 -4.15 -19.57 10.77
C LYS A 159 -5.66 -19.78 11.00
N SER A 160 -6.50 -19.46 10.01
CA SER A 160 -7.95 -19.57 10.17
C SER A 160 -8.41 -21.02 10.34
N PRO A 161 -9.57 -21.25 10.98
CA PRO A 161 -10.15 -22.58 11.11
C PRO A 161 -10.38 -23.24 9.74
N LYS A 162 -10.25 -24.57 9.69
CA LYS A 162 -10.67 -25.38 8.52
C LYS A 162 -12.18 -25.57 8.56
N ASP A 163 -12.91 -24.53 8.19
CA ASP A 163 -14.38 -24.44 8.33
C ASP A 163 -15.15 -24.79 7.05
N GLY A 164 -14.51 -25.47 6.09
CA GLY A 164 -15.14 -25.81 4.81
C GLY A 164 -15.34 -24.63 3.87
N GLY A 165 -14.69 -23.49 4.10
CA GLY A 165 -14.77 -22.30 3.23
C GLY A 165 -15.82 -21.29 3.66
N ILE A 166 -16.32 -21.38 4.90
CA ILE A 166 -17.19 -20.36 5.51
C ILE A 166 -16.42 -19.05 5.62
N THR A 167 -15.15 -19.12 6.02
CA THR A 167 -14.20 -18.01 5.98
C THR A 167 -13.08 -18.28 4.99
N ALA A 168 -12.54 -17.22 4.40
CA ALA A 168 -11.43 -17.30 3.47
C ALA A 168 -10.54 -16.06 3.57
N CYS A 169 -9.30 -16.17 3.08
CA CYS A 169 -8.49 -14.97 2.88
C CYS A 169 -9.10 -14.11 1.77
N PRO A 170 -9.01 -12.77 1.86
CA PRO A 170 -9.62 -11.90 0.87
C PRO A 170 -9.17 -12.20 -0.57
N TRP A 171 -7.94 -12.70 -0.76
CA TRP A 171 -7.36 -13.07 -2.06
C TRP A 171 -7.44 -14.58 -2.38
N ASP A 172 -8.19 -15.38 -1.62
CA ASP A 172 -8.30 -16.81 -1.87
C ASP A 172 -9.03 -17.07 -3.20
N PRO A 173 -8.40 -17.75 -4.18
CA PRO A 173 -8.98 -17.93 -5.51
C PRO A 173 -10.19 -18.87 -5.52
N ARG A 174 -10.45 -19.62 -4.44
CA ARG A 174 -11.57 -20.56 -4.34
C ARG A 174 -12.91 -19.88 -4.08
N VAL A 175 -12.89 -18.63 -3.62
CA VAL A 175 -14.09 -17.82 -3.40
C VAL A 175 -14.08 -16.61 -4.33
N LYS A 176 -15.23 -15.98 -4.54
CA LYS A 176 -15.31 -14.69 -5.24
C LYS A 176 -14.86 -13.57 -4.30
N GLY A 177 -13.56 -13.53 -4.01
CA GLY A 177 -12.93 -12.53 -3.15
C GLY A 177 -12.37 -11.35 -3.92
N LEU A 178 -11.54 -10.56 -3.23
CA LEU A 178 -10.84 -9.42 -3.80
C LEU A 178 -9.86 -9.90 -4.89
N TYR A 179 -9.88 -9.22 -6.03
CA TYR A 179 -8.94 -9.44 -7.12
C TYR A 179 -8.39 -8.08 -7.56
N PHE A 180 -7.12 -7.87 -7.25
CA PHE A 180 -6.46 -6.57 -7.34
C PHE A 180 -5.09 -6.70 -7.99
N HIS A 181 -4.56 -5.55 -8.38
CA HIS A 181 -3.16 -5.38 -8.71
C HIS A 181 -2.54 -4.40 -7.73
N GLN A 182 -1.26 -4.59 -7.43
CA GLN A 182 -0.48 -3.63 -6.68
C GLN A 182 0.62 -3.09 -7.60
N THR A 183 0.68 -1.77 -7.71
CA THR A 183 1.81 -1.06 -8.29
C THR A 183 2.72 -0.52 -7.20
N THR A 184 3.99 -0.95 -7.19
CA THR A 184 5.02 -0.41 -6.32
C THR A 184 6.18 0.18 -7.12
N PHE A 185 6.54 1.42 -6.81
CA PHE A 185 7.76 2.05 -7.31
C PHE A 185 8.40 2.88 -6.20
N SER A 186 9.67 3.24 -6.36
CA SER A 186 10.43 3.93 -5.31
C SER A 186 10.97 5.25 -5.82
N ILE A 187 10.65 6.34 -5.14
CA ILE A 187 11.13 7.68 -5.46
C ILE A 187 12.28 7.99 -4.49
N VAL A 188 13.42 8.44 -5.00
CA VAL A 188 14.53 8.89 -4.13
C VAL A 188 14.01 9.99 -3.20
N LEU A 189 14.38 9.94 -1.93
CA LEU A 189 13.78 10.78 -0.88
C LEU A 189 13.90 12.28 -1.19
N SER A 190 14.98 12.71 -1.86
CA SER A 190 15.19 14.10 -2.30
C SER A 190 14.14 14.60 -3.31
N LYS A 191 13.48 13.70 -4.05
CA LYS A 191 12.44 14.01 -5.04
C LYS A 191 11.02 13.67 -4.57
N ALA A 192 10.87 13.02 -3.41
CA ALA A 192 9.57 12.56 -2.91
C ALA A 192 8.58 13.73 -2.71
N LYS A 193 9.08 14.87 -2.22
CA LYS A 193 8.28 16.10 -2.06
C LYS A 193 7.62 16.53 -3.38
N GLU A 194 8.41 16.69 -4.43
CA GLU A 194 7.92 17.14 -5.74
C GLU A 194 6.93 16.14 -6.35
N PHE A 195 7.22 14.84 -6.19
CA PHE A 195 6.35 13.77 -6.69
C PHE A 195 4.96 13.79 -6.03
N ILE A 196 4.91 13.94 -4.70
CA ILE A 196 3.64 14.06 -3.96
C ILE A 196 2.87 15.30 -4.41
N GLN A 197 3.57 16.43 -4.62
CA GLN A 197 2.93 17.66 -5.09
C GLN A 197 2.32 17.51 -6.49
N ASP A 198 2.95 16.76 -7.39
CA ASP A 198 2.36 16.48 -8.71
C ASP A 198 1.11 15.60 -8.61
N ILE A 199 1.11 14.58 -7.76
CA ILE A 199 -0.10 13.79 -7.50
C ILE A 199 -1.20 14.68 -6.88
N GLN A 200 -0.85 15.57 -5.95
CA GLN A 200 -1.82 16.51 -5.36
C GLN A 200 -2.43 17.45 -6.42
N LYS A 201 -1.65 17.91 -7.40
CA LYS A 201 -2.18 18.68 -8.54
C LYS A 201 -3.16 17.85 -9.37
N LEU A 202 -2.83 16.60 -9.66
CA LEU A 202 -3.71 15.68 -10.39
C LEU A 202 -5.03 15.45 -9.65
N VAL A 203 -4.97 15.26 -8.33
CA VAL A 203 -6.16 15.15 -7.47
C VAL A 203 -6.96 16.45 -7.45
N ASN A 204 -6.33 17.62 -7.48
CA ASN A 204 -7.08 18.88 -7.56
C ASN A 204 -7.84 19.04 -8.89
N ILE A 205 -7.34 18.48 -9.99
CA ILE A 205 -8.01 18.47 -11.29
C ILE A 205 -9.16 17.45 -11.31
N ALA A 206 -8.93 16.24 -10.78
CA ALA A 206 -9.90 15.16 -10.73
C ALA A 206 -10.04 14.58 -9.30
N PRO A 207 -10.78 15.22 -8.39
CA PRO A 207 -10.79 14.87 -6.96
C PRO A 207 -11.27 13.47 -6.62
N GLN A 208 -12.11 12.89 -7.49
CA GLN A 208 -12.72 11.57 -7.27
C GLN A 208 -11.95 10.43 -7.96
N SER A 209 -10.89 10.76 -8.70
CA SER A 209 -10.18 9.80 -9.55
C SER A 209 -9.50 8.68 -8.77
N LEU A 210 -9.04 8.98 -7.54
CA LEU A 210 -8.30 8.04 -6.69
C LEU A 210 -9.16 7.40 -5.60
N CYS A 211 -10.48 7.60 -5.61
CA CYS A 211 -11.39 6.96 -4.65
C CYS A 211 -11.30 5.42 -4.67
N GLY A 212 -10.90 4.83 -5.81
CA GLY A 212 -10.67 3.40 -5.92
C GLY A 212 -9.54 2.90 -5.02
N LEU A 213 -8.53 3.73 -4.73
CA LEU A 213 -7.40 3.37 -3.85
C LEU A 213 -7.83 3.29 -2.39
N ASP A 214 -8.79 4.13 -1.99
CA ASP A 214 -9.29 4.17 -0.61
C ASP A 214 -9.97 2.85 -0.19
N LEU A 215 -10.51 2.08 -1.16
CA LEU A 215 -11.04 0.74 -0.91
C LEU A 215 -9.94 -0.24 -0.46
N TYR A 216 -8.69 0.03 -0.82
CA TYR A 216 -7.52 -0.82 -0.57
C TYR A 216 -6.51 -0.19 0.38
N ASN A 217 -6.97 0.64 1.32
CA ASN A 217 -6.11 1.31 2.30
C ASN A 217 -5.18 2.38 1.69
N GLY A 218 -5.59 3.04 0.61
CA GLY A 218 -4.90 4.20 0.04
C GLY A 218 -3.54 3.86 -0.58
N ILE A 219 -2.67 4.86 -0.67
CA ILE A 219 -1.28 4.72 -1.07
C ILE A 219 -0.43 4.49 0.18
N LEU A 220 0.23 3.34 0.27
CA LEU A 220 1.14 3.03 1.36
C LEU A 220 2.55 3.52 1.01
N MET A 221 3.14 4.33 1.87
CA MET A 221 4.47 4.89 1.70
C MET A 221 5.43 4.33 2.76
N ARG A 222 6.52 3.72 2.31
CA ARG A 222 7.49 3.03 3.18
C ARG A 222 8.91 3.49 2.91
N TYR A 223 9.63 3.84 3.97
CA TYR A 223 11.01 4.28 3.84
C TYR A 223 11.94 3.08 3.60
N VAL A 224 12.81 3.22 2.62
CA VAL A 224 13.81 2.21 2.28
C VAL A 224 15.17 2.86 2.34
N THR A 225 16.02 2.35 3.24
CA THR A 225 17.41 2.80 3.34
C THR A 225 18.19 2.35 2.11
N GLY A 226 18.93 3.28 1.51
CA GLY A 226 19.84 2.99 0.43
C GLY A 226 21.01 2.10 0.88
N SER A 227 21.50 1.26 -0.01
CA SER A 227 22.72 0.50 0.21
C SER A 227 23.56 0.42 -1.05
N SER A 228 24.71 1.10 -1.02
CA SER A 228 25.75 1.02 -2.05
C SER A 228 26.31 -0.39 -2.26
N SER A 229 26.08 -1.29 -1.30
CA SER A 229 26.55 -2.67 -1.35
C SER A 229 25.54 -3.65 -1.96
N ALA A 230 24.27 -3.24 -2.07
CA ALA A 230 23.17 -4.06 -2.55
C ALA A 230 23.14 -4.04 -4.09
N TYR A 231 23.20 -5.23 -4.70
CA TYR A 231 23.35 -5.37 -6.16
C TYR A 231 22.10 -4.98 -6.95
N LEU A 232 20.91 -5.36 -6.46
CA LEU A 232 19.60 -4.96 -7.00
C LEU A 232 18.76 -4.18 -5.97
N GLY A 233 19.42 -3.66 -4.94
CA GLY A 233 18.80 -2.79 -3.94
C GLY A 233 18.84 -1.32 -4.36
N LYS A 234 18.11 -0.49 -3.63
CA LYS A 234 18.13 0.96 -3.82
C LYS A 234 19.49 1.51 -3.41
N GLN A 235 20.08 2.35 -4.25
CA GLN A 235 21.40 2.93 -3.97
C GLN A 235 21.30 4.14 -3.02
N GLU A 236 20.16 4.81 -3.02
CA GLU A 236 19.87 5.98 -2.20
C GLU A 236 18.63 5.73 -1.34
N ASP A 237 18.54 6.44 -0.22
CA ASP A 237 17.34 6.47 0.61
C ASP A 237 16.14 6.86 -0.26
N SER A 238 15.12 6.04 -0.22
CA SER A 238 13.97 6.14 -1.10
C SER A 238 12.68 5.95 -0.31
N LEU A 239 11.59 6.40 -0.90
CA LEU A 239 10.24 6.13 -0.44
C LEU A 239 9.56 5.24 -1.45
N ASP A 240 9.19 4.03 -1.03
CA ASP A 240 8.34 3.13 -1.79
C ASP A 240 6.90 3.66 -1.72
N PHE A 241 6.21 3.66 -2.86
CA PHE A 241 4.79 3.95 -2.99
C PHE A 241 4.10 2.68 -3.46
N ASP A 242 3.36 2.00 -2.57
CA ASP A 242 2.52 0.86 -2.92
C ASP A 242 1.10 1.34 -3.17
N ILE A 243 0.59 1.06 -4.37
CA ILE A 243 -0.72 1.47 -4.84
C ILE A 243 -1.49 0.21 -5.19
N THR A 244 -2.45 -0.17 -4.34
CA THR A 244 -3.32 -1.32 -4.60
C THR A 244 -4.64 -0.85 -5.22
N TYR A 245 -5.06 -1.49 -6.30
CA TYR A 245 -6.28 -1.12 -7.03
C TYR A 245 -6.99 -2.32 -7.65
N TYR A 246 -8.27 -2.13 -7.96
CA TYR A 246 -9.13 -3.09 -8.64
C TYR A 246 -8.48 -3.66 -9.90
N ARG A 247 -8.63 -4.98 -10.09
CA ARG A 247 -8.32 -5.66 -11.35
C ARG A 247 -9.55 -6.42 -11.86
N SER A 248 -9.85 -6.29 -13.15
CA SER A 248 -10.83 -7.15 -13.83
C SER A 248 -10.25 -8.54 -14.08
N LYS A 249 -11.08 -9.58 -14.02
CA LYS A 249 -10.70 -10.92 -14.50
C LYS A 249 -10.67 -11.01 -16.03
N ASP A 250 -11.44 -10.17 -16.71
CA ASP A 250 -11.31 -9.98 -18.16
C ASP A 250 -10.20 -8.95 -18.42
N PRO A 251 -9.07 -9.35 -19.03
CA PRO A 251 -7.96 -8.44 -19.31
C PRO A 251 -8.28 -7.35 -20.34
N LYS A 252 -9.45 -7.40 -20.99
CA LYS A 252 -9.88 -6.38 -21.96
C LYS A 252 -10.76 -5.29 -21.34
N THR A 253 -11.18 -5.45 -20.09
CA THR A 253 -12.03 -4.47 -19.41
C THR A 253 -11.16 -3.43 -18.72
N PRO A 254 -11.21 -2.15 -19.15
CA PRO A 254 -10.47 -1.10 -18.48
C PRO A 254 -11.05 -0.82 -17.09
N ARG A 255 -10.22 -0.26 -16.22
CA ARG A 255 -10.61 0.21 -14.88
C ARG A 255 -11.16 1.64 -14.95
N LEU A 256 -12.07 1.98 -14.05
CA LEU A 256 -12.48 3.35 -13.82
C LEU A 256 -11.29 4.21 -13.32
N PHE A 257 -10.98 5.29 -14.04
CA PHE A 257 -9.79 6.14 -13.85
C PHE A 257 -8.46 5.38 -14.00
N GLU A 258 -8.42 4.43 -14.92
CA GLU A 258 -7.17 3.75 -15.30
C GLU A 258 -6.11 4.75 -15.77
N ASP A 259 -6.51 5.71 -16.59
CA ASP A 259 -5.69 6.79 -17.14
C ASP A 259 -4.98 7.64 -16.06
N VAL A 260 -5.68 7.99 -14.98
CA VAL A 260 -5.10 8.77 -13.87
C VAL A 260 -4.01 7.98 -13.15
N LEU A 261 -4.24 6.69 -12.90
CA LEU A 261 -3.24 5.84 -12.26
C LEU A 261 -2.05 5.58 -13.19
N GLU A 262 -2.29 5.36 -14.49
CA GLU A 262 -1.22 5.23 -15.48
C GLU A 262 -0.41 6.53 -15.60
N GLU A 263 -1.03 7.71 -15.49
CA GLU A 263 -0.32 9.00 -15.47
C GLU A 263 0.61 9.09 -14.25
N ILE A 264 0.17 8.63 -13.06
CA ILE A 264 1.03 8.57 -11.86
C ILE A 264 2.23 7.64 -12.10
N GLU A 265 2.00 6.47 -12.69
CA GLU A 265 3.04 5.50 -13.03
C GLU A 265 4.03 6.07 -14.08
N GLN A 266 3.51 6.74 -15.11
CA GLN A 266 4.31 7.39 -16.14
C GLN A 266 5.12 8.56 -15.59
N MET A 267 4.55 9.39 -14.71
CA MET A 267 5.30 10.43 -14.01
C MET A 267 6.45 9.83 -13.20
N ALA A 268 6.21 8.77 -12.43
CA ALA A 268 7.25 8.09 -11.66
C ALA A 268 8.40 7.60 -12.55
N VAL A 269 8.09 6.98 -13.70
CA VAL A 269 9.11 6.46 -14.62
C VAL A 269 9.83 7.58 -15.39
N PHE A 270 9.09 8.43 -16.08
CA PHE A 270 9.67 9.38 -17.05
C PHE A 270 10.16 10.67 -16.43
N LYS A 271 9.45 11.21 -15.42
CA LYS A 271 9.84 12.46 -14.75
C LYS A 271 10.82 12.20 -13.60
N TYR A 272 10.58 11.14 -12.82
CA TYR A 272 11.38 10.85 -11.62
C TYR A 272 12.46 9.78 -11.82
N GLY A 273 12.47 9.10 -12.97
CA GLY A 273 13.54 8.17 -13.38
C GLY A 273 13.50 6.84 -12.64
N VAL A 274 12.32 6.39 -12.22
CA VAL A 274 12.18 5.19 -11.40
C VAL A 274 12.17 3.91 -12.25
N TYR A 275 12.90 2.90 -11.78
CA TYR A 275 12.84 1.53 -12.29
C TYR A 275 12.30 0.57 -11.22
N ARG A 276 11.36 -0.29 -11.62
CA ARG A 276 10.66 -1.26 -10.75
C ARG A 276 11.38 -2.62 -10.78
N ILE A 277 11.58 -3.22 -9.61
CA ILE A 277 12.05 -4.62 -9.48
C ILE A 277 11.08 -5.32 -8.53
N GLY A 278 10.34 -6.33 -9.02
CA GLY A 278 9.59 -7.26 -8.16
C GLY A 278 8.10 -7.41 -8.47
N GLU A 279 7.49 -6.48 -9.21
CA GLU A 279 6.08 -6.57 -9.59
C GLU A 279 5.91 -6.05 -11.04
N ARG A 280 4.99 -6.66 -11.81
CA ARG A 280 5.01 -6.68 -13.29
C ARG A 280 5.06 -5.27 -13.92
N ILE A 281 5.97 -5.08 -14.88
CA ILE A 281 5.94 -3.99 -15.86
C ILE A 281 5.10 -4.49 -17.04
N GLU A 282 3.90 -3.96 -17.23
CA GLU A 282 3.18 -4.03 -18.51
C GLU A 282 2.95 -2.61 -19.00
N ILE A 283 4.01 -1.99 -19.56
CA ILE A 283 3.84 -0.83 -20.43
C ILE A 283 3.34 -1.40 -21.77
N TRP A 284 2.03 -1.49 -21.96
CA TRP A 284 1.49 -1.87 -23.26
C TRP A 284 1.63 -0.72 -24.26
N HIS A 285 2.52 -0.95 -25.24
CA HIS A 285 2.44 -0.56 -26.64
C HIS A 285 1.77 0.79 -26.97
N LEU A 286 2.59 1.83 -27.10
CA LEU A 286 2.43 2.83 -28.15
C LEU A 286 2.57 2.14 -29.53
N LYS A 287 1.53 1.46 -30.00
CA LYS A 287 1.39 1.16 -31.44
C LYS A 287 0.58 2.28 -32.06
N GLY A 288 1.25 3.06 -32.90
CA GLY A 288 0.72 4.26 -33.51
C GLY A 288 -0.66 4.07 -34.14
N ARG A 289 -1.59 4.93 -33.73
CA ARG A 289 -2.62 5.45 -34.61
C ARG A 289 -2.53 6.96 -34.59
N SER A 290 -1.95 7.49 -35.66
CA SER A 290 -2.20 8.84 -36.15
C SER A 290 -3.70 9.13 -36.06
N ARG A 291 -4.09 10.09 -35.21
CA ARG A 291 -5.21 11.02 -35.42
C ARG A 291 -5.15 12.16 -34.40
N SER A 292 -4.75 13.32 -34.93
CA SER A 292 -4.86 14.69 -34.42
C SER A 292 -4.66 14.94 -32.91
N THR A 293 -3.43 15.26 -32.58
CA THR A 293 -3.04 16.16 -31.49
C THR A 293 -3.85 17.47 -31.53
N LYS A 294 -4.66 17.72 -30.52
CA LYS A 294 -4.83 19.09 -29.98
C LYS A 294 -4.23 19.10 -28.59
N ARG A 295 -3.05 19.71 -28.51
CA ARG A 295 -2.32 20.06 -27.29
C ARG A 295 -3.22 20.83 -26.33
N LEU A 296 -3.27 20.41 -25.08
CA LEU A 296 -3.31 21.34 -23.96
C LEU A 296 -1.87 21.50 -23.48
N GLN A 297 -1.18 22.46 -24.10
CA GLN A 297 -0.01 23.10 -23.51
C GLN A 297 -0.54 24.16 -22.52
N SER A 298 0.24 24.41 -21.47
CA SER A 298 0.05 25.34 -20.35
C SER A 298 -0.95 24.91 -19.27
N LEU A 299 -0.42 24.32 -18.19
CA LEU A 299 -0.43 24.85 -16.81
C LEU A 299 0.58 24.08 -15.95
#